data_AF-X0YSA3-F1
#
_entry.id   AF-X0YSA3-F1
#
_cell.length_a   1.000
_cell.length_b   1.000
_cell.length_c   1.000
_cell.angle_alpha   90.00
_cell.angle_beta   90.00
_cell.angle_gamma   90.00
#
_symmetry.space_group_name_H-M   'P 1'
#
loop_
_entity.id
_entity.type
_entity.pdbx_description
1 polymer ?
#
loop_
_entity_poly.entity_id
_entity_poly.type
_entity_poly.pdbx_seq_one_letter_code
_entity_poly.pdbx_strand_id
1 'polypeptide(L)'
;GLNSPLISLSVEDKLKIARKLDELGVHYIEGGWPGSNPKDAEFFVRARSLALRNAQLAAFGSTRHAGSSAESDPNLRALVDAGTRVVTIVGKAHDQHVSRILETTAEENLAMIADSVRYLKSQGLRVFFDAEHFFDGFASDREYALQ
;
A
#
# COMPACT_ATOMS: atom_id res chain seq x y z
N GLY A 1 -6.57 8.90 9.04
CA GLY A 1 -5.27 8.85 8.35
C GLY A 1 -5.02 10.17 7.62
N LEU A 2 -3.82 10.39 7.11
CA LEU A 2 -3.41 11.63 6.41
C LEU A 2 -4.17 11.89 5.08
N ASN A 3 -5.07 10.99 4.68
CA ASN A 3 -5.91 11.09 3.47
C ASN A 3 -7.34 11.62 3.76
N SER A 4 -7.58 12.25 4.91
CA SER A 4 -8.86 12.93 5.16
C SER A 4 -8.98 14.19 4.28
N PRO A 5 -10.13 14.42 3.61
CA PRO A 5 -10.31 15.53 2.66
C PRO A 5 -10.16 16.94 3.27
N LEU A 6 -10.11 17.05 4.60
CA LEU A 6 -9.87 18.32 5.30
C LEU A 6 -8.39 18.67 5.52
N ILE A 7 -7.44 17.79 5.16
CA ILE A 7 -6.01 18.03 5.41
C ILE A 7 -5.22 17.78 4.11
N SER A 8 -4.91 18.87 3.38
CA SER A 8 -3.99 18.84 2.24
C SER A 8 -2.60 19.27 2.70
N LEU A 9 -1.75 18.30 3.06
CA LEU A 9 -0.36 18.58 3.42
C LEU A 9 0.47 18.92 2.16
N SER A 10 1.36 19.89 2.28
CA SER A 10 2.43 20.06 1.30
C SER A 10 3.45 18.93 1.43
N VAL A 11 4.27 18.72 0.40
CA VAL A 11 5.39 17.76 0.46
C VAL A 11 6.37 18.11 1.58
N GLU A 12 6.58 19.40 1.82
CA GLU A 12 7.43 19.90 2.90
C GLU A 12 6.87 19.53 4.28
N ASP A 13 5.56 19.66 4.47
CA ASP A 13 4.91 19.27 5.73
C ASP A 13 5.03 17.76 5.97
N LYS A 14 4.88 16.95 4.92
CA LYS A 14 5.08 15.49 5.02
C LYS A 14 6.50 15.14 5.45
N LEU A 15 7.51 15.80 4.91
CA LEU A 15 8.91 15.58 5.31
C LEU A 15 9.16 15.97 6.77
N LYS A 16 8.60 17.10 7.22
CA LYS A 16 8.69 17.54 8.62
C LYS A 16 8.00 16.56 9.57
N ILE A 17 6.80 16.11 9.21
CA ILE A 17 6.04 15.12 9.99
C ILE A 17 6.81 13.80 10.06
N ALA A 18 7.38 13.32 8.95
CA ALA A 18 8.17 12.09 8.94
C ALA A 18 9.37 12.15 9.91
N ARG A 19 10.08 13.29 9.98
CA ARG A 19 11.15 13.50 10.98
C ARG A 19 10.62 13.46 12.40
N LYS A 20 9.47 14.12 12.66
CA LYS A 20 8.88 14.15 14.01
C LYS A 20 8.40 12.77 14.45
N LEU A 21 7.83 11.99 13.54
CA LEU A 21 7.46 10.61 13.82
C LEU A 21 8.69 9.75 14.13
N ASP A 22 9.79 9.92 13.39
CA ASP A 22 11.05 9.24 13.67
C ASP A 22 11.65 9.64 15.03
N GLU A 23 11.62 10.93 15.39
CA GLU A 23 12.02 11.43 16.71
C GLU A 23 11.18 10.83 17.84
N LEU A 24 9.89 10.55 17.60
CA LEU A 24 9.00 9.86 18.54
C LEU A 24 9.29 8.35 18.66
N GLY A 25 10.15 7.79 17.80
CA GLY A 25 10.56 6.40 17.86
C GLY A 25 9.61 5.41 17.17
N VAL A 26 8.78 5.87 16.22
CA VAL A 26 7.99 4.93 15.41
C VAL A 26 8.89 4.12 14.48
N HIS A 27 8.51 2.87 14.18
CA HIS A 27 9.33 1.97 13.37
C HIS A 27 9.00 2.01 11.89
N TYR A 28 7.74 2.34 11.54
CA TYR A 28 7.28 2.42 10.16
C TYR A 28 6.42 3.68 10.00
N ILE A 29 6.66 4.41 8.91
CA ILE A 29 5.90 5.58 8.54
C ILE A 29 5.35 5.35 7.15
N GLU A 30 4.04 5.25 7.05
CA GLU A 30 3.37 5.19 5.76
C GLU A 30 3.35 6.58 5.11
N GLY A 31 4.08 6.73 4.01
CA GLY A 31 4.36 8.02 3.38
C GLY A 31 3.29 8.52 2.41
N GLY A 32 2.36 7.66 2.03
CA GLY A 32 1.29 7.95 1.06
C GLY A 32 1.27 6.97 -0.11
N TRP A 33 0.46 7.29 -1.12
CA TRP A 33 0.17 6.44 -2.28
C TRP A 33 0.75 7.03 -3.58
N PRO A 34 1.97 6.64 -3.98
CA PRO A 34 2.68 7.26 -5.10
C PRO A 34 2.01 7.02 -6.46
N GLY A 35 1.32 5.88 -6.64
CA GLY A 35 0.56 5.56 -7.84
C GLY A 35 -0.75 6.36 -8.01
N SER A 36 -1.25 6.99 -6.94
CA SER A 36 -2.54 7.71 -6.95
C SER A 36 -2.37 9.22 -6.79
N ASN A 37 -1.34 9.67 -6.05
CA ASN A 37 -1.14 11.08 -5.71
C ASN A 37 0.26 11.57 -6.11
N PRO A 38 0.39 12.52 -7.06
CA PRO A 38 1.67 13.07 -7.49
C PRO A 38 2.50 13.69 -6.35
N LYS A 39 1.85 14.26 -5.32
CA LYS A 39 2.56 14.79 -4.15
C LYS A 39 3.24 13.69 -3.35
N ASP A 40 2.68 12.49 -3.35
CA ASP A 40 3.22 11.35 -2.61
C ASP A 40 4.41 10.77 -3.37
N ALA A 41 4.31 10.70 -4.70
CA ALA A 41 5.46 10.39 -5.54
C ALA A 41 6.62 11.38 -5.34
N GLU A 42 6.35 12.69 -5.34
CA GLU A 42 7.36 13.71 -5.05
C GLU A 42 7.93 13.58 -3.63
N PHE A 43 7.08 13.32 -2.64
CA PHE A 43 7.50 13.05 -1.26
C PHE A 43 8.52 11.91 -1.21
N PHE A 44 8.25 10.77 -1.84
CA PHE A 44 9.19 9.64 -1.83
C PHE A 44 10.50 9.97 -2.54
N VAL A 45 10.47 10.71 -3.65
CA VAL A 45 11.70 11.18 -4.32
C VAL A 45 12.54 12.03 -3.38
N ARG A 46 11.94 13.02 -2.71
CA ARG A 46 12.66 13.92 -1.78
C ARG A 46 13.10 13.20 -0.51
N ALA A 47 12.29 12.27 -0.02
CA ALA A 47 12.55 11.52 1.20
C ALA A 47 13.73 10.54 1.07
N ARG A 48 14.24 10.26 -0.14
CA ARG A 48 15.51 9.52 -0.33
C ARG A 48 16.71 10.20 0.35
N SER A 49 16.65 11.52 0.53
CA SER A 49 17.67 12.30 1.26
C SER A 49 17.40 12.39 2.77
N LEU A 50 16.29 11.81 3.25
CA LEU A 50 15.89 11.89 4.64
C LEU A 50 16.64 10.86 5.48
N ALA A 51 17.45 11.34 6.41
CA ALA A 51 18.12 10.48 7.39
C ALA A 51 17.17 10.21 8.57
N LEU A 52 16.53 9.04 8.56
CA LEU A 52 15.72 8.53 9.67
C LEU A 52 16.56 7.56 10.52
N ARG A 53 16.44 7.64 11.84
CA ARG A 53 17.22 6.80 12.77
C ARG A 53 16.48 5.56 13.23
N ASN A 54 15.17 5.67 13.42
CA ASN A 54 14.32 4.65 14.01
C ASN A 54 13.33 4.07 12.98
N ALA A 55 12.79 4.93 12.12
CA ALA A 55 11.71 4.61 11.21
C ALA A 55 12.20 4.18 9.83
N GLN A 56 11.44 3.28 9.20
CA GLN A 56 11.49 3.02 7.77
C GLN A 56 10.24 3.60 7.10
N LEU A 57 10.42 4.24 5.94
CA LEU A 57 9.29 4.66 5.12
C LEU A 57 8.66 3.45 4.43
N ALA A 58 7.32 3.43 4.42
CA ALA A 58 6.51 2.49 3.67
C ALA A 58 5.68 3.22 2.61
N ALA A 59 5.70 2.73 1.37
CA ALA A 59 4.77 3.20 0.33
C ALA A 59 3.48 2.39 0.38
N PHE A 60 2.34 3.08 0.35
CA PHE A 60 1.02 2.46 0.36
C PHE A 60 0.47 2.33 -1.07
N GLY A 61 -0.24 1.25 -1.36
CA GLY A 61 -0.97 1.10 -2.61
C GLY A 61 -1.96 -0.06 -2.57
N SER A 62 -2.56 -0.40 -3.69
CA SER A 62 -3.40 -1.61 -3.81
C SER A 62 -2.65 -2.79 -4.41
N THR A 63 -3.28 -3.97 -4.44
CA THR A 63 -2.92 -5.05 -5.37
C THR A 63 -2.99 -4.59 -6.83
N ARG A 64 -2.47 -5.42 -7.75
CA ARG A 64 -2.66 -5.26 -9.20
C ARG A 64 -4.14 -5.16 -9.56
N HIS A 65 -4.44 -4.52 -10.67
CA HIS A 65 -5.78 -4.49 -11.25
C HIS A 65 -6.20 -5.86 -11.75
N ALA A 66 -7.50 -6.12 -11.78
CA ALA A 66 -8.05 -7.36 -12.32
C ALA A 66 -7.70 -7.48 -13.82
N GLY A 67 -7.31 -8.68 -14.26
CA GLY A 67 -6.96 -8.94 -15.66
C GLY A 67 -5.61 -8.37 -16.14
N SER A 68 -4.84 -7.70 -15.28
CA SER A 68 -3.44 -7.31 -15.56
C SER A 68 -2.45 -8.27 -14.89
N SER A 69 -1.17 -8.21 -15.26
CA SER A 69 -0.09 -8.88 -14.51
C SER A 69 0.54 -7.92 -13.51
N ALA A 70 1.03 -8.44 -12.37
CA ALA A 70 1.65 -7.59 -11.36
C ALA A 70 2.87 -6.81 -11.90
N GLU A 71 3.64 -7.39 -12.83
CA GLU A 71 4.81 -6.75 -13.45
C GLU A 71 4.47 -5.57 -14.37
N SER A 72 3.28 -5.59 -14.99
CA SER A 72 2.82 -4.53 -15.90
C SER A 72 1.91 -3.52 -15.21
N ASP A 73 1.58 -3.74 -13.94
CA ASP A 73 0.66 -2.90 -13.20
C ASP A 73 1.29 -1.56 -12.81
N PRO A 74 0.73 -0.42 -13.26
CA PRO A 74 1.31 0.88 -13.01
C PRO A 74 1.31 1.28 -11.52
N ASN A 75 0.33 0.79 -10.75
CA ASN A 75 0.27 1.05 -9.31
C ASN A 75 1.40 0.30 -8.59
N LEU A 76 1.60 -0.99 -8.89
CA LEU A 76 2.72 -1.75 -8.30
C LEU A 76 4.08 -1.21 -8.75
N ARG A 77 4.20 -0.79 -10.01
CA ARG A 77 5.40 -0.12 -10.52
C ARG A 77 5.73 1.15 -9.72
N ALA A 78 4.74 1.98 -9.43
CA ALA A 78 4.93 3.18 -8.61
C ALA A 78 5.40 2.87 -7.19
N LEU A 79 5.00 1.74 -6.60
CA LEU A 79 5.50 1.30 -5.30
C LEU A 79 6.99 0.92 -5.34
N VAL A 80 7.42 0.25 -6.40
CA VAL A 80 8.83 -0.08 -6.63
C VAL A 80 9.65 1.20 -6.84
N ASP A 81 9.16 2.10 -7.70
CA ASP A 81 9.85 3.35 -8.03
C ASP A 81 9.90 4.34 -6.85
N ALA A 82 9.04 4.17 -5.83
CA ALA A 82 9.13 4.93 -4.57
C ALA A 82 10.48 4.74 -3.86
N GLY A 83 11.17 3.61 -4.10
CA GLY A 83 12.51 3.35 -3.55
C GLY A 83 12.53 3.14 -2.03
N THR A 84 11.40 2.74 -1.45
CA THR A 84 11.30 2.34 -0.05
C THR A 84 11.71 0.88 0.14
N ARG A 85 12.03 0.47 1.38
CA ARG A 85 12.30 -0.95 1.70
C ARG A 85 11.05 -1.74 2.05
N VAL A 86 9.98 -1.02 2.39
CA VAL A 86 8.72 -1.58 2.88
C VAL A 86 7.60 -1.02 2.03
N VAL A 87 6.64 -1.85 1.68
CA VAL A 87 5.41 -1.44 1.01
C VAL A 87 4.23 -2.03 1.77
N THR A 88 3.18 -1.24 1.92
CA THR A 88 1.88 -1.69 2.41
C THR A 88 0.95 -1.78 1.21
N ILE A 89 0.41 -2.96 0.93
CA ILE A 89 -0.61 -3.12 -0.11
C ILE A 89 -1.94 -3.52 0.49
N VAL A 90 -3.02 -2.91 0.02
CA VAL A 90 -4.39 -3.24 0.40
C VAL A 90 -5.03 -4.17 -0.62
N GLY A 91 -5.73 -5.19 -0.13
CA GLY A 91 -6.57 -6.09 -0.92
C GLY A 91 -7.90 -6.37 -0.22
N LYS A 92 -8.95 -6.66 -1.00
CA LYS A 92 -10.28 -6.94 -0.43
C LYS A 92 -10.29 -8.33 0.23
N ALA A 93 -10.76 -8.41 1.47
CA ALA A 93 -10.95 -9.65 2.20
C ALA A 93 -12.45 -9.98 2.44
N HIS A 94 -13.35 -9.37 1.66
CA HIS A 94 -14.79 -9.59 1.72
C HIS A 94 -15.34 -9.92 0.32
N ASP A 95 -15.89 -11.12 0.16
CA ASP A 95 -16.48 -11.68 -1.05
C ASP A 95 -17.48 -10.76 -1.79
N GLN A 96 -18.42 -10.14 -1.07
CA GLN A 96 -19.38 -9.20 -1.65
C GLN A 96 -18.71 -7.94 -2.18
N HIS A 97 -17.63 -7.47 -1.54
CA HIS A 97 -16.85 -6.34 -2.05
C HIS A 97 -16.03 -6.73 -3.28
N VAL A 98 -15.54 -7.97 -3.35
CA VAL A 98 -14.85 -8.48 -4.55
C VAL A 98 -15.78 -8.43 -5.76
N SER A 99 -16.99 -8.97 -5.63
CA SER A 99 -17.96 -8.99 -6.73
C SER A 99 -18.54 -7.61 -7.08
N ARG A 100 -18.78 -6.73 -6.10
CA ARG A 100 -19.48 -5.45 -6.32
C ARG A 100 -18.59 -4.23 -6.51
N ILE A 101 -17.36 -4.26 -5.98
CA ILE A 101 -16.44 -3.11 -6.02
C ILE A 101 -15.30 -3.39 -7.00
N LEU A 102 -14.70 -4.59 -6.94
CA LEU A 102 -13.65 -4.97 -7.88
C LEU A 102 -14.21 -5.56 -9.18
N GLU A 103 -15.51 -5.88 -9.21
CA GLU A 103 -16.21 -6.48 -10.36
C GLU A 103 -15.48 -7.72 -10.92
N THR A 104 -14.93 -8.54 -10.02
CA THR A 104 -14.14 -9.72 -10.35
C THR A 104 -14.55 -10.94 -9.51
N THR A 105 -13.93 -12.09 -9.73
CA THR A 105 -14.21 -13.33 -8.99
C THR A 105 -13.34 -13.47 -7.74
N ALA A 106 -13.76 -14.31 -6.80
CA ALA A 106 -13.00 -14.64 -5.60
C ALA A 106 -11.60 -15.17 -5.94
N GLU A 107 -11.51 -16.03 -6.95
CA GLU A 107 -10.27 -16.64 -7.44
C GLU A 107 -9.34 -15.60 -8.05
N GLU A 108 -9.87 -14.68 -8.86
CA GLU A 108 -9.07 -13.60 -9.44
C GLU A 108 -8.59 -12.62 -8.37
N ASN A 109 -9.39 -12.31 -7.33
CA ASN A 109 -8.92 -11.50 -6.20
C ASN A 109 -7.76 -12.18 -5.44
N LEU A 110 -7.87 -13.49 -5.17
CA LEU A 110 -6.77 -14.25 -4.55
C LEU A 110 -5.53 -14.26 -5.46
N ALA A 111 -5.71 -14.42 -6.77
CA ALA A 111 -4.63 -14.34 -7.76
C ALA A 111 -4.01 -12.93 -7.80
N MET A 112 -4.80 -11.86 -7.72
CA MET A 112 -4.34 -10.48 -7.64
C MET A 112 -3.46 -10.27 -6.40
N ILE A 113 -3.92 -10.72 -5.23
CA ILE A 113 -3.16 -10.62 -3.97
C ILE A 113 -1.84 -11.40 -4.09
N ALA A 114 -1.91 -12.68 -4.47
CA ALA A 114 -0.75 -13.56 -4.54
C ALA A 114 0.29 -13.05 -5.55
N ASP A 115 -0.13 -12.61 -6.73
CA ASP A 115 0.76 -12.11 -7.77
C ASP A 115 1.42 -10.78 -7.37
N SER A 116 0.65 -9.87 -6.76
CA SER A 116 1.18 -8.59 -6.25
C SER A 116 2.23 -8.79 -5.17
N VAL A 117 1.95 -9.65 -4.18
CA VAL A 117 2.89 -9.97 -3.09
C VAL A 117 4.16 -10.62 -3.67
N ARG A 118 4.01 -11.56 -4.61
CA ARG A 118 5.14 -12.24 -5.24
C ARG A 118 6.03 -11.27 -6.00
N TYR A 119 5.44 -10.40 -6.83
CA TYR A 119 6.16 -9.40 -7.60
C TYR A 119 6.92 -8.42 -6.70
N LEU A 120 6.26 -7.82 -5.71
CA LEU A 120 6.92 -6.85 -4.82
C LEU A 120 8.06 -7.51 -4.03
N LYS A 121 7.88 -8.75 -3.56
CA LYS A 121 8.96 -9.51 -2.92
C LYS A 121 10.10 -9.84 -3.88
N SER A 122 9.83 -10.11 -5.16
CA SER A 122 10.88 -10.35 -6.16
C SER A 122 11.73 -9.09 -6.44
N GLN A 123 11.17 -7.90 -6.21
CA GLN A 123 11.91 -6.63 -6.23
C GLN A 123 12.70 -6.35 -4.93
N GLY A 124 12.74 -7.30 -4.00
CA GLY A 124 13.48 -7.18 -2.73
C GLY A 124 12.75 -6.38 -1.64
N LEU A 125 11.45 -6.13 -1.81
CA LEU A 125 10.65 -5.34 -0.86
C LEU A 125 10.08 -6.21 0.25
N ARG A 126 10.01 -5.65 1.47
CA ARG A 126 9.17 -6.19 2.54
C ARG A 126 7.73 -5.75 2.31
N VAL A 127 6.81 -6.71 2.26
CA VAL A 127 5.39 -6.44 1.99
C VAL A 127 4.58 -6.59 3.28
N PHE A 128 3.87 -5.54 3.65
CA PHE A 128 2.74 -5.58 4.59
C PHE A 128 1.45 -5.66 3.79
N PHE A 129 0.56 -6.55 4.19
CA PHE A 129 -0.73 -6.73 3.54
C PHE A 129 -1.83 -6.24 4.48
N ASP A 130 -2.62 -5.29 3.99
CA ASP A 130 -3.82 -4.79 4.65
C ASP A 130 -5.04 -5.51 4.07
N ALA A 131 -5.63 -6.40 4.87
CA ALA A 131 -6.81 -7.17 4.53
C ALA A 131 -8.06 -6.31 4.78
N GLU A 132 -8.46 -5.55 3.76
CA GLU A 132 -9.53 -4.57 3.89
C GLU A 132 -10.88 -5.25 4.13
N HIS A 133 -11.60 -4.78 5.14
CA HIS A 133 -12.86 -5.38 5.62
C HIS A 133 -12.74 -6.82 6.10
N PHE A 134 -11.56 -7.25 6.56
CA PHE A 134 -11.35 -8.62 7.03
C PHE A 134 -12.38 -9.09 8.07
N PHE A 135 -12.72 -8.30 9.08
CA PHE A 135 -13.65 -8.75 10.13
C PHE A 135 -15.09 -8.94 9.61
N ASP A 136 -15.55 -8.05 8.73
CA ASP A 136 -16.87 -8.17 8.08
C ASP A 136 -16.89 -9.36 7.11
N GLY A 137 -15.82 -9.48 6.30
CA GLY A 137 -15.61 -10.59 5.39
C GLY A 137 -15.54 -11.94 6.12
N PHE A 138 -14.83 -12.00 7.24
CA PHE A 138 -14.73 -13.19 8.09
C PHE A 138 -16.09 -13.58 8.72
N ALA A 139 -16.91 -12.59 9.08
CA ALA A 139 -18.25 -12.86 9.59
C ALA A 139 -19.21 -13.36 8.49
N SER A 140 -19.03 -12.91 7.24
CA SER A 140 -19.82 -13.32 6.07
C SER A 140 -19.38 -14.69 5.54
N ASP A 141 -18.09 -14.85 5.25
CA ASP A 141 -17.46 -16.06 4.73
C ASP A 141 -16.06 -16.22 5.35
N ARG A 142 -16.02 -16.98 6.44
CA ARG A 142 -14.79 -17.27 7.19
C ARG A 142 -13.77 -18.04 6.37
N GLU A 143 -14.21 -18.94 5.49
CA GLU A 143 -13.30 -19.78 4.73
C GLU A 143 -12.56 -18.92 3.70
N TYR A 144 -13.29 -18.07 2.97
CA TYR A 144 -12.68 -17.14 2.03
C TYR A 144 -11.72 -16.16 2.69
N ALA A 145 -12.12 -15.55 3.82
CA ALA A 145 -11.30 -14.54 4.49
C ALA A 145 -9.95 -15.07 5.00
N LEU A 146 -9.81 -16.38 5.22
CA LEU A 146 -8.58 -17.02 5.73
C LEU A 146 -7.63 -17.56 4.66
N GLN A 147 -8.03 -17.54 3.38
CA GLN A 147 -7.19 -18.00 2.24
C GLN A 147 -6.10 -16.96 1.89
#